data_AF-A0A7W1TF19-F1
#
_entry.id   AF-A0A7W1TF19-F1
#
_cell.length_a   1.000
_cell.length_b   1.000
_cell.length_c   1.000
_cell.angle_alpha   90.00
_cell.angle_beta   90.00
_cell.angle_gamma   90.00
#
_symmetry.space_group_name_H-M   'P 1'
#
loop_
_entity.id
_entity.type
_entity.pdbx_description
1 polymer ?
#
loop_
_entity_poly.entity_id
_entity_poly.type
_entity_poly.pdbx_seq_one_letter_code
_entity_poly.pdbx_strand_id
1 'polypeptide(L)'
;MDRKRIREEVIEILCTKLHNLPHPGDDDSFDYEHQALVPEITKDPLDIAEVAMDLEDAFGVNFEEALPGEPGLETIGKIVEYLDQRINARLATHGTKKHADD
;
A
#
# COMPACT_ATOMS: atom_id res chain seq x y z
N MET A 1 5.14 -10.67 6.32
CA MET A 1 5.97 -9.46 6.24
C MET A 1 5.54 -8.56 7.38
N ASP A 2 6.46 -7.93 8.09
CA ASP A 2 6.11 -7.00 9.17
C ASP A 2 5.69 -5.62 8.62
N ARG A 3 4.75 -4.95 9.32
CA ARG A 3 4.14 -3.67 8.90
C ARG A 3 5.16 -2.59 8.55
N LYS A 4 6.32 -2.56 9.23
CA LYS A 4 7.38 -1.59 8.93
C LYS A 4 7.90 -1.75 7.51
N ARG A 5 8.23 -2.97 7.10
CA ARG A 5 8.72 -3.24 5.74
C ARG A 5 7.66 -2.95 4.69
N ILE A 6 6.38 -3.27 4.97
CA ILE A 6 5.27 -2.93 4.07
C ILE A 6 5.22 -1.41 3.85
N ARG A 7 5.31 -0.63 4.93
CA ARG A 7 5.34 0.83 4.85
C ARG A 7 6.50 1.34 4.01
N GLU A 8 7.71 0.85 4.24
CA GLU A 8 8.91 1.30 3.51
C GLU A 8 8.74 1.05 2.00
N GLU A 9 8.27 -0.12 1.61
CA GLU A 9 8.10 -0.52 0.22
C GLU A 9 6.91 0.19 -0.46
N VAL A 10 5.81 0.42 0.27
CA VAL A 10 4.70 1.27 -0.22
C VAL A 10 5.19 2.68 -0.52
N ILE A 11 5.98 3.29 0.38
CA ILE A 11 6.49 4.65 0.16
C ILE A 11 7.42 4.69 -1.05
N GLU A 12 8.28 3.70 -1.24
CA GLU A 12 9.16 3.61 -2.41
C GLU A 12 8.38 3.55 -3.73
N ILE A 13 7.37 2.69 -3.81
CA ILE A 13 6.50 2.56 -4.99
C ILE A 13 5.76 3.87 -5.25
N LEU A 14 5.19 4.47 -4.21
CA LEU A 14 4.48 5.74 -4.33
C LEU A 14 5.40 6.87 -4.80
N CYS A 15 6.62 6.99 -4.28
CA CYS A 15 7.55 8.05 -4.73
C CYS A 15 7.98 7.87 -6.20
N THR A 16 8.07 6.62 -6.66
CA THR A 16 8.41 6.30 -8.06
C THR A 16 7.34 6.78 -9.03
N LYS A 17 6.07 6.72 -8.63
CA LYS A 17 4.92 7.07 -9.49
C LYS A 17 4.38 8.48 -9.26
N LEU A 18 4.36 8.91 -8.02
CA LEU A 18 3.76 10.16 -7.59
C LEU A 18 4.85 11.22 -7.39
N HIS A 19 5.24 11.90 -8.47
CA HIS A 19 6.37 12.82 -8.45
C HIS A 19 6.24 14.02 -7.49
N ASN A 20 5.04 14.32 -7.01
CA ASN A 20 4.81 15.38 -6.00
C ASN A 20 4.97 14.87 -4.56
N LEU A 21 5.11 13.55 -4.36
CA LEU A 21 5.38 12.98 -3.05
C LEU A 21 6.86 13.21 -2.70
N PRO A 22 7.18 13.87 -1.57
CA PRO A 22 8.56 14.02 -1.14
C PRO A 22 9.22 12.65 -0.93
N HIS A 23 10.49 12.51 -1.32
CA HIS A 23 11.22 11.28 -1.05
C HIS A 23 11.63 11.23 0.43
N PRO A 24 11.75 10.01 1.02
CA PRO A 24 12.26 9.87 2.36
C PRO A 24 13.65 10.52 2.49
N GLY A 25 13.76 11.50 3.39
CA GLY A 25 14.99 12.26 3.62
C GLY A 25 15.05 13.62 2.92
N ASP A 26 14.13 13.95 2.01
CA ASP A 26 13.97 15.31 1.49
C ASP A 26 13.29 16.22 2.52
N ASP A 27 12.35 15.66 3.30
CA ASP A 27 11.64 16.35 4.37
C ASP A 27 11.37 15.39 5.54
N ASP A 28 12.23 15.42 6.56
CA ASP A 28 12.09 14.63 7.79
C ASP A 28 10.80 14.96 8.58
N SER A 29 10.14 16.08 8.28
CA SER A 29 8.90 16.50 8.94
C SER A 29 7.63 16.04 8.22
N PHE A 30 7.76 15.40 7.05
CA PHE A 30 6.64 14.99 6.25
C PHE A 30 5.84 13.85 6.89
N ASP A 31 4.53 14.05 7.09
CA ASP A 31 3.64 13.04 7.68
C ASP A 31 3.12 12.06 6.63
N TYR A 32 3.94 11.07 6.31
CA TYR A 32 3.53 9.99 5.42
C TYR A 32 2.29 9.23 5.92
N GLU A 33 1.99 9.16 7.22
CA GLU A 33 0.89 8.30 7.68
C GLU A 33 -0.48 8.93 7.35
N HIS A 34 -0.60 10.24 7.51
CA HIS A 34 -1.86 10.98 7.27
C HIS A 34 -1.94 11.67 5.90
N GLN A 35 -0.87 11.63 5.10
CA GLN A 35 -0.88 12.22 3.76
C GLN A 35 -1.96 11.59 2.87
N ALA A 36 -2.89 12.41 2.39
CA ALA A 36 -3.89 12.02 1.41
C ALA A 36 -3.26 11.95 0.00
N LEU A 37 -3.58 10.94 -0.80
CA LEU A 37 -3.07 10.87 -2.18
C LEU A 37 -3.79 11.85 -3.10
N VAL A 38 -5.12 11.85 -3.05
CA VAL A 38 -5.97 12.68 -3.89
C VAL A 38 -6.73 13.68 -3.01
N PRO A 39 -6.77 14.97 -3.37
CA PRO A 39 -6.12 15.62 -4.51
C PRO A 39 -4.72 16.17 -4.19
N GLU A 40 -4.17 15.87 -3.01
CA GLU A 40 -3.01 16.58 -2.45
C GLU A 40 -1.68 16.20 -3.12
N ILE A 41 -1.46 14.92 -3.43
CA ILE A 41 -0.26 14.45 -4.12
C ILE A 41 -0.50 14.35 -5.63
N THR A 42 -1.62 13.78 -6.05
CA THR A 42 -1.99 13.71 -7.47
C THR A 42 -3.49 13.97 -7.69
N LYS A 43 -3.80 14.34 -8.93
CA LYS A 43 -5.17 14.44 -9.48
C LYS A 43 -5.32 13.61 -10.75
N ASP A 44 -4.25 12.96 -11.20
CA ASP A 44 -4.27 12.16 -12.41
C ASP A 44 -4.74 10.73 -12.05
N PRO A 45 -5.87 10.26 -12.59
CA PRO A 45 -6.31 8.89 -12.36
C PRO A 45 -5.35 7.83 -12.92
N LEU A 46 -4.51 8.18 -13.90
CA LEU A 46 -3.50 7.25 -14.42
C LEU A 46 -2.43 6.94 -13.36
N ASP A 47 -1.95 7.96 -12.64
CA ASP A 47 -0.99 7.78 -11.55
C ASP A 47 -1.53 6.79 -10.49
N ILE A 48 -2.81 6.92 -10.14
CA ILE A 48 -3.48 6.04 -9.18
C ILE A 48 -3.58 4.61 -9.71
N ALA A 49 -3.93 4.44 -10.99
CA ALA A 49 -4.02 3.13 -11.61
C ALA A 49 -2.65 2.44 -11.66
N GLU A 50 -1.58 3.17 -11.99
CA GLU A 50 -0.22 2.63 -12.02
C GLU A 50 0.28 2.23 -10.62
N VAL A 51 0.05 3.08 -9.62
CA VAL A 51 0.35 2.75 -8.22
C VAL A 51 -0.39 1.49 -7.78
N ALA A 52 -1.68 1.37 -8.10
CA ALA A 52 -2.44 0.19 -7.75
C ALA A 52 -1.82 -1.08 -8.36
N MET A 53 -1.50 -1.06 -9.66
CA MET A 53 -0.89 -2.20 -10.34
C MET A 53 0.46 -2.60 -9.72
N ASP A 54 1.33 -1.64 -9.41
CA ASP A 54 2.65 -1.92 -8.83
C ASP A 54 2.52 -2.47 -7.40
N LEU A 55 1.58 -1.95 -6.60
CA LEU A 55 1.29 -2.47 -5.26
C LEU A 55 0.69 -3.89 -5.32
N GLU A 56 -0.20 -4.16 -6.26
CA GLU A 56 -0.77 -5.50 -6.48
C GLU A 56 0.32 -6.51 -6.82
N ASP A 57 1.25 -6.17 -7.72
CA ASP A 57 2.36 -7.04 -8.10
C ASP A 57 3.34 -7.25 -6.94
N ALA A 58 3.76 -6.17 -6.27
CA ALA A 58 4.74 -6.23 -5.18
C ALA A 58 4.27 -7.07 -3.98
N PHE A 59 3.00 -6.90 -3.58
CA PHE A 59 2.45 -7.58 -2.40
C PHE A 59 1.61 -8.81 -2.77
N GLY A 60 1.43 -9.08 -4.05
CA GLY A 60 0.57 -10.11 -4.61
C GLY A 60 -0.92 -9.91 -4.33
N VAL A 61 -1.37 -8.73 -3.87
CA VAL A 61 -2.77 -8.47 -3.48
C VAL A 61 -3.62 -7.98 -4.67
N ASN A 62 -4.92 -7.78 -4.44
CA ASN A 62 -5.83 -7.16 -5.42
C ASN A 62 -6.66 -6.08 -4.74
N PHE A 63 -6.74 -4.89 -5.35
CA PHE A 63 -7.62 -3.78 -4.93
C PHE A 63 -9.01 -3.93 -5.55
N GLU A 64 -9.83 -4.79 -4.95
CA GLU A 64 -11.14 -5.18 -5.51
C GLU A 64 -12.26 -4.17 -5.21
N GLU A 65 -12.15 -3.44 -4.10
CA GLU A 65 -13.24 -2.62 -3.54
C GLU A 65 -13.00 -1.12 -3.65
N ALA A 66 -11.73 -0.70 -3.62
CA ALA A 66 -11.29 0.68 -3.71
C ALA A 66 -9.84 0.71 -4.19
N LEU A 67 -9.48 1.70 -4.99
CA LEU A 67 -8.11 2.03 -5.38
C LEU A 67 -7.45 2.99 -4.38
N PRO A 68 -6.10 3.09 -4.37
CA PRO A 68 -5.39 4.12 -3.63
C PRO A 68 -5.97 5.52 -3.88
N GLY A 69 -6.23 6.29 -2.82
CA GLY A 69 -6.84 7.63 -2.92
C GLY A 69 -8.37 7.64 -2.95
N GLU A 70 -9.04 6.50 -3.04
CA GLU A 70 -10.50 6.38 -2.91
C GLU A 70 -10.95 6.22 -1.44
N PRO A 71 -12.26 6.38 -1.12
CA PRO A 71 -12.75 6.24 0.24
C PRO A 71 -12.35 4.90 0.89
N GLY A 72 -11.73 4.96 2.06
CA GLY A 72 -11.16 3.79 2.74
C GLY A 72 -9.67 3.56 2.46
N LEU A 73 -9.10 4.18 1.43
CA LEU A 73 -7.69 4.12 1.04
C LEU A 73 -7.11 5.51 0.72
N GLU A 74 -7.67 6.56 1.33
CA GLU A 74 -7.34 7.95 0.99
C GLU A 74 -5.90 8.32 1.35
N THR A 75 -5.35 7.71 2.41
CA THR A 75 -4.00 8.02 2.91
C THR A 75 -3.05 6.84 2.76
N ILE A 76 -1.75 7.14 2.72
CA ILE A 76 -0.70 6.11 2.67
C ILE A 76 -0.79 5.19 3.90
N GLY A 77 -1.10 5.72 5.08
CA GLY A 77 -1.34 4.92 6.28
C GLY A 77 -2.45 3.87 6.12
N LYS A 78 -3.56 4.25 5.46
CA LYS A 78 -4.68 3.32 5.16
C LYS A 78 -4.29 2.26 4.14
N ILE A 79 -3.50 2.62 3.13
CA ILE A 79 -2.97 1.66 2.15
C ILE A 79 -2.06 0.64 2.83
N VAL A 80 -1.16 1.09 3.72
CA VAL A 80 -0.29 0.21 4.51
C VAL A 80 -1.11 -0.72 5.41
N GLU A 81 -2.14 -0.20 6.08
CA GLU A 81 -3.04 -1.00 6.92
C GLU A 81 -3.79 -2.06 6.09
N TYR A 82 -4.33 -1.68 4.94
CA TYR A 82 -5.02 -2.59 4.03
C TYR A 82 -4.12 -3.75 3.58
N LEU A 83 -2.88 -3.42 3.16
CA LEU A 83 -1.90 -4.41 2.73
C LEU A 83 -1.48 -5.34 3.86
N ASP A 84 -1.20 -4.80 5.05
CA ASP A 84 -0.87 -5.59 6.23
C ASP A 84 -1.99 -6.61 6.55
N GLN A 85 -3.24 -6.16 6.56
CA GLN A 85 -4.39 -7.03 6.81
C GLN A 85 -4.51 -8.16 5.78
N ARG A 86 -4.40 -7.84 4.48
CA ARG A 86 -4.52 -8.84 3.39
C ARG A 86 -3.36 -9.84 3.42
N ILE A 87 -2.13 -9.38 3.65
CA ILE A 87 -0.94 -10.24 3.75
C ILE A 87 -1.06 -11.17 4.97
N ASN A 88 -1.43 -10.64 6.13
CA ASN A 88 -1.58 -11.44 7.35
C ASN A 88 -2.74 -12.45 7.24
N ALA A 89 -3.87 -12.07 6.64
CA ALA A 89 -4.98 -12.98 6.38
C ALA A 89 -4.58 -14.15 5.46
N ARG A 90 -3.75 -13.90 4.45
CA ARG A 90 -3.22 -14.96 3.57
C ARG A 90 -2.28 -15.91 4.29
N LEU A 91 -1.40 -15.38 5.15
CA LEU A 91 -0.50 -16.22 5.95
C LEU A 91 -1.30 -17.13 6.90
N ALA A 92 -2.37 -16.62 7.51
CA ALA A 92 -3.25 -17.40 8.37
C ALA A 92 -3.99 -18.52 7.62
N THR A 93 -4.42 -18.29 6.37
CA THR A 93 -5.13 -19.31 5.57
C THR A 93 -4.19 -20.37 4.97
N HIS A 94 -2.93 -20.02 4.70
CA HIS A 94 -1.93 -20.97 4.17
C HIS A 94 -1.22 -21.79 5.28
N GLY A 95 -1.27 -21.34 6.54
CA GLY A 95 -0.68 -22.03 7.70
C GLY A 95 -1.45 -23.28 8.16
N THR A 96 -2.70 -23.49 7.73
CA THR A 96 -3.60 -24.50 8.30
C THR A 96 -3.61 -25.85 7.56
N LYS A 97 -2.76 -26.06 6.53
CA LYS A 97 -2.75 -27.27 5.68
C LYS A 97 -1.68 -28.33 6.04
N LYS A 98 -1.24 -28.44 7.29
CA LYS A 98 -0.31 -29.50 7.74
C LYS A 98 -0.78 -30.25 8.99
N HIS A 99 -1.77 -31.14 8.83
CA HIS A 99 -1.90 -32.46 9.48
C HIS A 99 -3.33 -32.96 9.29
N ALA A 100 -3.52 -33.87 8.35
CA ALA A 100 -4.64 -34.82 8.33
C ALA A 100 -4.29 -35.92 7.33
N ASP A 101 -3.20 -36.65 7.60
CA ASP A 101 -2.95 -37.98 7.04
C ASP A 101 -2.11 -38.74 8.08
N ASP A 102 -2.80 -39.39 9.00
CA ASP A 102 -2.38 -40.60 9.71
C ASP A 102 -3.61 -41.52 9.83
#